data_AF-A0A3M0YYL2-F1
#
_entry.id   AF-A0A3M0YYL2-F1
#
_cell.length_a   1.000
_cell.length_b   1.000
_cell.length_c   1.000
_cell.angle_alpha   90.00
_cell.angle_beta   90.00
_cell.angle_gamma   90.00
#
_symmetry.space_group_name_H-M   'P 1'
#
loop_
_entity.id
_entity.type
_entity.pdbx_description
1 polymer ?
#
loop_
_entity_poly.entity_id
_entity_poly.type
_entity_poly.pdbx_seq_one_letter_code
_entity_poly.pdbx_strand_id
1 'polypeptide(L)'
;TEDKYRQLKSRFRKRLLNTLFFLDINQPSASSYERAYFTANKEWAQIRILLQYDARYSAAQMARRLLTVALKYEFADVVVNCTRILREMAAQEGNAKDFEEYDGLLRKFAAIFQAELEAEAHYQRIRLDYFRPDYRDPAYQQLIQQSCNALVALSEQHQSPVIFYNMFMAWALRFELEHSFVSVIEVCERAEAYYKQNSRFFQASKQNAFLFRKMSALLHLKDFSKGKTTAEKAFKTLEAGSDLWFDFLERYFLLAMHSGHYIQALAIHREAVEHAQFKKLPLEVRERWHICEAWLGYIVEAYGQEQPVLVAQQRKQFRVRRFLEDPVLYPRHQRMFTIQKVIVQMLFFLERNQHNQAATCVDRLRSYARRQLKKDEYVRVVSFIRLLQLLARADFEPRRVNGAEKYLARLKEHPFFYRGLDYELEVIPYEQLWEMLLQRLSR
;
A
#
# COMPACT_ATOMS: atom_id res chain seq x y z
N THR A 1 11.68 -14.20 37.01
CA THR A 1 11.26 -12.87 36.50
C THR A 1 10.40 -12.98 35.24
N GLU A 2 10.64 -13.96 34.37
CA GLU A 2 9.82 -14.21 33.17
C GLU A 2 8.35 -14.59 33.45
N ASP A 3 8.06 -15.43 34.44
CA ASP A 3 6.69 -15.90 34.68
C ASP A 3 5.76 -14.82 35.21
N LYS A 4 6.25 -13.95 36.12
CA LYS A 4 5.49 -12.79 36.60
C LYS A 4 5.19 -11.81 35.47
N TYR A 5 6.13 -11.61 34.55
CA TYR A 5 5.93 -10.77 33.36
C TYR A 5 4.90 -11.39 32.39
N ARG A 6 4.97 -12.70 32.12
CA ARG A 6 4.00 -13.42 31.28
C ARG A 6 2.58 -13.37 31.89
N GLN A 7 2.46 -13.55 33.20
CA GLN A 7 1.18 -13.42 33.90
C GLN A 7 0.61 -12.01 33.84
N LEU A 8 1.45 -10.98 34.04
CA LEU A 8 1.05 -9.58 33.91
C LEU A 8 0.57 -9.27 32.48
N LYS A 9 1.33 -9.67 31.46
CA LYS A 9 0.96 -9.50 30.04
C LYS A 9 -0.36 -10.20 29.72
N SER A 10 -0.56 -11.41 30.22
CA SER A 10 -1.81 -12.16 30.05
C SER A 10 -3.00 -11.47 30.72
N ARG A 11 -2.86 -11.04 31.99
CA ARG A 11 -3.90 -10.29 32.72
C ARG A 11 -4.22 -8.96 32.04
N PHE A 12 -3.19 -8.23 31.59
CA PHE A 12 -3.36 -6.98 30.86
C PHE A 12 -4.09 -7.19 29.54
N ARG A 13 -3.71 -8.21 28.75
CA ARG A 13 -4.40 -8.58 27.51
C ARG A 13 -5.86 -8.94 27.78
N LYS A 14 -6.16 -9.74 28.82
CA LYS A 14 -7.54 -10.06 29.22
C LYS A 14 -8.33 -8.80 29.58
N ARG A 15 -7.75 -7.91 30.38
CA ARG A 15 -8.41 -6.64 30.77
C ARG A 15 -8.68 -5.76 29.54
N LEU A 16 -7.70 -5.61 28.64
CA LEU A 16 -7.87 -4.86 27.38
C LEU A 16 -9.00 -5.42 26.52
N LEU A 17 -9.07 -6.75 26.33
CA LEU A 17 -10.13 -7.40 25.56
C LEU A 17 -11.51 -7.14 26.17
N ASN A 18 -11.62 -7.18 27.50
CA ASN A 18 -12.88 -6.84 28.18
C ASN A 18 -13.22 -5.35 28.02
N THR A 19 -12.22 -4.47 27.96
CA THR A 19 -12.43 -3.03 27.74
C THR A 19 -12.92 -2.71 26.33
N LEU A 20 -12.70 -3.57 25.33
CA LEU A 20 -13.17 -3.35 23.95
C LEU A 20 -14.69 -3.14 23.87
N PHE A 21 -15.48 -3.81 24.71
CA PHE A 21 -16.94 -3.65 24.75
C PHE A 21 -17.39 -2.27 25.24
N PHE A 22 -16.49 -1.49 25.84
CA PHE A 22 -16.74 -0.13 26.36
C PHE A 22 -16.17 0.96 25.46
N LEU A 23 -15.58 0.63 24.30
CA LEU A 23 -15.11 1.63 23.35
C LEU A 23 -16.31 2.44 22.82
N ASP A 24 -16.16 3.76 22.85
CA ASP A 24 -17.08 4.69 22.20
C ASP A 24 -16.74 4.78 20.71
N ILE A 25 -17.73 4.48 19.88
CA ILE A 25 -17.62 4.29 18.43
C ILE A 25 -17.92 5.60 17.70
N ASN A 26 -18.33 6.64 18.42
CA ASN A 26 -18.62 7.97 17.89
C ASN A 26 -17.35 8.76 17.55
N GLN A 27 -16.35 8.09 16.97
CA GLN A 27 -15.20 8.79 16.41
C GLN A 27 -15.64 9.54 15.14
N PRO A 28 -15.28 10.84 15.00
CA PRO A 28 -15.64 11.64 13.83
C PRO A 28 -15.21 11.04 12.49
N SER A 29 -14.15 10.23 12.49
CA SER A 29 -13.50 9.64 11.30
C SER A 29 -14.22 8.41 10.72
N ALA A 30 -15.01 7.68 11.51
CA ALA A 30 -15.68 6.46 11.03
C ALA A 30 -16.90 6.80 10.16
N SER A 31 -17.06 6.14 9.02
CA SER A 31 -18.27 6.29 8.18
C SER A 31 -19.53 5.76 8.88
N SER A 32 -20.71 6.20 8.43
CA SER A 32 -21.99 5.70 8.97
C SER A 32 -22.14 4.18 8.82
N TYR A 33 -21.64 3.62 7.71
CA TYR A 33 -21.60 2.18 7.47
C TYR A 33 -20.67 1.46 8.47
N GLU A 34 -19.43 1.92 8.65
CA GLU A 34 -18.46 1.31 9.58
C GLU A 34 -18.95 1.37 11.02
N ARG A 35 -19.55 2.50 11.45
CA ARG A 35 -20.17 2.61 12.78
C ARG A 35 -21.33 1.64 12.94
N ALA A 36 -22.20 1.55 11.94
CA ALA A 36 -23.34 0.62 11.97
C ALA A 36 -22.87 -0.84 12.04
N TYR A 37 -21.85 -1.22 11.26
CA TYR A 37 -21.33 -2.58 11.26
C TYR A 37 -20.64 -2.94 12.58
N PHE A 38 -19.89 -2.01 13.18
CA PHE A 38 -19.30 -2.22 14.50
C PHE A 38 -20.39 -2.42 15.57
N THR A 39 -21.39 -1.53 15.61
CA THR A 39 -22.50 -1.63 16.55
C THR A 39 -23.27 -2.93 16.36
N ALA A 40 -23.50 -3.33 15.10
CA ALA A 40 -24.16 -4.59 14.76
C ALA A 40 -23.40 -5.80 15.32
N ASN A 41 -22.07 -5.83 15.19
CA ASN A 41 -21.25 -6.91 15.74
C ASN A 41 -21.25 -6.92 17.28
N LYS A 42 -21.26 -5.75 17.92
CA LYS A 42 -21.37 -5.62 19.38
C LYS A 42 -22.71 -6.15 19.89
N GLU A 43 -23.81 -5.72 19.28
CA GLU A 43 -25.16 -6.18 19.61
C GLU A 43 -25.31 -7.68 19.34
N TRP A 44 -24.74 -8.18 18.24
CA TRP A 44 -24.72 -9.61 17.92
C TRP A 44 -24.06 -10.44 19.03
N ALA A 45 -22.90 -10.00 19.53
CA ALA A 45 -22.24 -10.66 20.66
C ALA A 45 -23.13 -10.66 21.92
N GLN A 46 -23.85 -9.56 22.20
CA GLN A 46 -24.78 -9.49 23.33
C GLN A 46 -25.97 -10.45 23.14
N ILE A 47 -26.55 -10.53 21.94
CA ILE A 47 -27.62 -11.49 21.60
C ILE A 47 -27.15 -12.92 21.90
N ARG A 48 -25.94 -13.28 21.45
CA ARG A 48 -25.36 -14.62 21.68
C ARG A 48 -25.18 -14.93 23.16
N ILE A 49 -24.75 -13.95 23.95
CA ILE A 49 -24.62 -14.09 25.41
C ILE A 49 -25.99 -14.30 26.04
N LEU A 50 -27.01 -13.49 25.69
CA LEU A 50 -28.36 -13.64 26.23
C LEU A 50 -28.96 -15.01 25.92
N LEU A 51 -28.78 -15.53 24.70
CA LEU A 51 -29.23 -16.87 24.34
C LEU A 51 -28.56 -17.96 25.18
N GLN A 52 -27.27 -17.81 25.50
CA GLN A 52 -26.55 -18.76 26.36
C GLN A 52 -27.06 -18.74 27.81
N TYR A 53 -27.60 -17.62 28.27
CA TYR A 53 -28.27 -17.48 29.58
C TYR A 53 -29.79 -17.72 29.52
N ASP A 54 -30.29 -18.30 28.43
CA ASP A 54 -31.71 -18.62 28.19
C ASP A 54 -32.67 -17.40 28.24
N ALA A 55 -32.16 -16.18 28.09
CA ALA A 55 -32.94 -14.95 28.01
C ALA A 55 -33.50 -14.72 26.60
N ARG A 56 -34.26 -15.70 26.09
CA ARG A 56 -34.68 -15.78 24.67
C ARG A 56 -35.51 -14.61 24.19
N TYR A 57 -36.49 -14.16 24.98
CA TYR A 57 -37.34 -13.03 24.60
C TYR A 57 -36.54 -11.72 24.42
N SER A 58 -35.65 -11.42 25.36
CA SER A 58 -34.75 -10.26 25.29
C SER A 58 -33.80 -10.36 24.09
N ALA A 59 -33.26 -11.55 23.83
CA ALA A 59 -32.43 -11.82 22.66
C ALA A 59 -33.20 -11.59 21.35
N ALA A 60 -34.46 -12.04 21.26
CA ALA A 60 -35.34 -11.84 20.11
C ALA A 60 -35.59 -10.36 19.83
N GLN A 61 -35.94 -9.60 20.88
CA GLN A 61 -36.27 -8.20 20.74
C GLN A 61 -35.07 -7.41 20.23
N MET A 62 -33.87 -7.72 20.74
CA MET A 62 -32.63 -7.13 20.26
C MET A 62 -32.30 -7.61 18.83
N ALA A 63 -32.51 -8.89 18.50
CA ALA A 63 -32.32 -9.43 17.15
C ALA A 63 -33.24 -8.76 16.11
N ARG A 64 -34.51 -8.45 16.45
CA ARG A 64 -35.42 -7.70 15.55
C ARG A 64 -34.91 -6.30 15.28
N ARG A 65 -34.42 -5.59 16.30
CA ARG A 65 -33.82 -4.25 16.15
C ARG A 65 -32.56 -4.30 15.30
N LEU A 66 -31.69 -5.26 15.57
CA LEU A 66 -30.46 -5.48 14.81
C LEU A 66 -30.75 -5.83 13.35
N LEU A 67 -31.76 -6.67 13.09
CA LEU A 67 -32.18 -7.05 11.74
C LEU A 67 -32.59 -5.82 10.92
N THR A 68 -33.31 -4.86 11.50
CA THR A 68 -33.68 -3.61 10.81
C THR A 68 -32.44 -2.82 10.35
N VAL A 69 -31.41 -2.73 11.21
CA VAL A 69 -30.15 -2.06 10.86
C VAL A 69 -29.39 -2.86 9.81
N ALA A 70 -29.32 -4.18 9.96
CA ALA A 70 -28.62 -5.07 9.04
C ALA A 70 -29.25 -5.08 7.64
N LEU A 71 -30.58 -5.03 7.52
CA LEU A 71 -31.28 -4.92 6.24
C LEU A 71 -31.04 -3.56 5.59
N LYS A 72 -31.01 -2.46 6.36
CA LYS A 72 -30.75 -1.11 5.84
C LYS A 72 -29.39 -1.00 5.15
N TYR A 73 -28.36 -1.59 5.75
CA TYR A 73 -26.97 -1.57 5.25
C TYR A 73 -26.57 -2.83 4.49
N GLU A 74 -27.47 -3.80 4.36
CA GLU A 74 -27.28 -5.06 3.64
C GLU A 74 -26.11 -5.91 4.19
N PHE A 75 -25.99 -5.99 5.51
CA PHE A 75 -25.02 -6.86 6.20
C PHE A 75 -25.48 -8.33 6.13
N ALA A 76 -25.14 -9.03 5.05
CA ALA A 76 -25.68 -10.35 4.77
C ALA A 76 -25.39 -11.38 5.89
N ASP A 77 -24.19 -11.35 6.46
CA ASP A 77 -23.76 -12.16 7.61
C ASP A 77 -24.66 -11.94 8.85
N VAL A 78 -24.93 -10.68 9.19
CA VAL A 78 -25.76 -10.30 10.35
C VAL A 78 -27.23 -10.63 10.10
N VAL A 79 -27.73 -10.41 8.88
CA VAL A 79 -29.11 -10.76 8.51
C VAL A 79 -29.34 -12.27 8.64
N VAL A 80 -28.44 -13.10 8.09
CA VAL A 80 -28.49 -14.57 8.21
C VAL A 80 -28.51 -14.99 9.68
N ASN A 81 -27.67 -14.38 10.51
CA ASN A 81 -27.60 -14.68 11.94
C ASN A 81 -28.88 -14.30 12.70
N CYS A 82 -29.45 -13.12 12.46
CA CYS A 82 -30.66 -12.66 13.14
C CYS A 82 -31.90 -13.43 12.71
N THR A 83 -32.08 -13.64 11.40
CA THR A 83 -33.24 -14.34 10.83
C THR A 83 -33.32 -15.79 11.32
N ARG A 84 -32.19 -16.47 11.54
CA ARG A 84 -32.18 -17.83 12.12
C ARG A 84 -32.81 -17.88 13.51
N ILE A 85 -32.45 -16.95 14.40
CA ILE A 85 -32.99 -16.90 15.77
C ILE A 85 -34.48 -16.54 15.73
N LEU A 86 -34.86 -15.54 14.93
CA LEU A 86 -36.23 -15.06 14.85
C LEU A 86 -37.17 -16.11 14.22
N ARG A 87 -36.69 -16.85 13.22
CA ARG A 87 -37.41 -17.98 12.63
C ARG A 87 -37.61 -19.12 13.63
N GLU A 88 -36.60 -19.45 14.42
CA GLU A 88 -36.71 -20.45 15.49
C GLU A 88 -37.77 -20.07 16.52
N MET A 89 -37.80 -18.79 16.92
CA MET A 89 -38.82 -18.29 17.84
C MET A 89 -40.22 -18.26 17.26
N ALA A 90 -40.37 -17.85 16.00
CA ALA A 90 -41.66 -17.89 15.31
C ALA A 90 -42.22 -19.33 15.26
N ALA A 91 -41.35 -20.33 15.07
CA ALA A 91 -41.74 -21.74 15.14
C ALA A 91 -42.18 -22.17 16.55
N GLN A 92 -41.46 -21.73 17.60
CA GLN A 92 -41.82 -22.02 19.00
C GLN A 92 -43.16 -21.39 19.40
N GLU A 93 -43.44 -20.19 18.89
CA GLU A 93 -44.68 -19.45 19.14
C GLU A 93 -45.85 -19.90 18.24
N GLY A 94 -45.60 -20.77 17.26
CA GLY A 94 -46.61 -21.21 16.28
C GLY A 94 -47.02 -20.12 15.28
N ASN A 95 -46.23 -19.05 15.14
CA ASN A 95 -46.50 -17.95 14.20
C ASN A 95 -45.96 -18.28 12.80
N ALA A 96 -46.78 -18.93 11.99
CA ALA A 96 -46.42 -19.34 10.63
C ALA A 96 -46.08 -18.16 9.69
N LYS A 97 -46.71 -17.00 9.88
CA LYS A 97 -46.48 -15.83 9.03
C LYS A 97 -45.05 -15.29 9.20
N ASP A 98 -44.66 -15.04 10.44
CA ASP A 98 -43.31 -14.56 10.78
C ASP A 98 -42.25 -15.61 10.39
N PHE A 99 -42.57 -16.90 10.55
CA PHE A 99 -41.68 -17.98 10.14
C PHE A 99 -41.34 -17.91 8.64
N GLU A 100 -42.34 -17.83 7.78
CA GLU A 100 -42.14 -17.77 6.32
C GLU A 100 -41.42 -16.47 5.89
N GLU A 101 -41.71 -15.35 6.54
CA GLU A 101 -41.01 -14.09 6.30
C GLU A 101 -39.50 -14.21 6.60
N TYR A 102 -39.16 -14.71 7.79
CA TYR A 102 -37.76 -14.88 8.18
C TYR A 102 -37.06 -15.98 7.37
N ASP A 103 -37.77 -17.03 6.96
CA ASP A 103 -37.22 -18.08 6.08
C ASP A 103 -36.89 -17.54 4.69
N GLY A 104 -37.79 -16.74 4.10
CA GLY A 104 -37.55 -16.07 2.82
C GLY A 104 -36.33 -15.13 2.87
N LEU A 105 -36.23 -14.31 3.93
CA LEU A 105 -35.07 -13.45 4.15
C LEU A 105 -33.78 -14.25 4.33
N LEU A 106 -33.83 -15.33 5.12
CA LEU A 106 -32.68 -16.21 5.35
C LEU A 106 -32.18 -16.83 4.05
N ARG A 107 -33.06 -17.40 3.22
CA ARG A 107 -32.67 -17.99 1.92
C ARG A 107 -32.03 -16.96 1.00
N LYS A 108 -32.64 -15.77 0.89
CA LYS A 108 -32.13 -14.67 0.06
C LYS A 108 -30.73 -14.23 0.50
N PHE A 109 -30.56 -13.89 1.78
CA PHE A 109 -29.29 -13.37 2.27
C PHE A 109 -28.23 -14.45 2.49
N ALA A 110 -28.60 -15.72 2.66
CA ALA A 110 -27.64 -16.82 2.64
C ALA A 110 -26.98 -16.98 1.27
N ALA A 111 -27.75 -16.85 0.17
CA ALA A 111 -27.20 -16.86 -1.17
C ALA A 111 -26.26 -15.67 -1.41
N ILE A 112 -26.67 -14.46 -0.99
CA ILE A 112 -25.81 -13.27 -1.09
C ILE A 112 -24.54 -13.44 -0.26
N PHE A 113 -24.65 -13.90 0.99
CA PHE A 113 -23.49 -14.09 1.86
C PHE A 113 -22.50 -15.12 1.29
N GLN A 114 -23.00 -16.21 0.71
CA GLN A 114 -22.16 -17.18 0.03
C GLN A 114 -21.41 -16.56 -1.17
N ALA A 115 -22.11 -15.77 -1.99
CA ALA A 115 -21.49 -15.03 -3.09
C ALA A 115 -20.45 -14.00 -2.60
N GLU A 116 -20.68 -13.35 -1.46
CA GLU A 116 -19.70 -12.45 -0.83
C GLU A 116 -18.43 -13.18 -0.41
N LEU A 117 -18.56 -14.35 0.23
CA LEU A 117 -17.42 -15.19 0.63
C LEU A 117 -16.62 -15.67 -0.59
N GLU A 118 -17.30 -16.05 -1.66
CA GLU A 118 -16.65 -16.43 -2.92
C GLU A 118 -15.90 -15.26 -3.57
N ALA A 119 -16.52 -14.07 -3.60
CA ALA A 119 -15.89 -12.87 -4.11
C ALA A 119 -14.63 -12.49 -3.30
N GLU A 120 -14.71 -12.57 -1.96
CA GLU A 120 -13.56 -12.37 -1.08
C GLU A 120 -12.45 -13.37 -1.37
N ALA A 121 -12.78 -14.66 -1.51
CA ALA A 121 -11.80 -15.70 -1.80
C ALA A 121 -11.06 -15.45 -3.12
N HIS A 122 -11.77 -15.05 -4.19
CA HIS A 122 -11.16 -14.68 -5.46
C HIS A 122 -10.17 -13.53 -5.33
N TYR A 123 -10.58 -12.43 -4.67
CA TYR A 123 -9.71 -11.28 -4.45
C TYR A 123 -8.49 -11.65 -3.57
N GLN A 124 -8.71 -12.38 -2.48
CA GLN A 124 -7.64 -12.80 -1.57
C GLN A 124 -6.62 -13.69 -2.27
N ARG A 125 -7.06 -14.56 -3.19
CA ARG A 125 -6.19 -15.45 -3.96
C ARG A 125 -5.30 -14.68 -4.93
N ILE A 126 -5.83 -13.65 -5.60
CA ILE A 126 -5.01 -12.71 -6.39
C ILE A 126 -4.03 -11.97 -5.48
N ARG A 127 -4.49 -11.49 -4.32
CA ARG A 127 -3.63 -10.74 -3.40
C ARG A 127 -2.49 -11.58 -2.81
N LEU A 128 -2.71 -12.87 -2.56
CA LEU A 128 -1.70 -13.79 -2.02
C LEU A 128 -0.43 -13.81 -2.86
N ASP A 129 -0.61 -13.83 -4.18
CA ASP A 129 0.47 -14.03 -5.14
C ASP A 129 0.92 -12.71 -5.78
N TYR A 130 0.23 -11.60 -5.48
CA TYR A 130 0.53 -10.26 -5.98
C TYR A 130 1.98 -9.81 -5.72
N PHE A 131 2.57 -10.20 -4.58
CA PHE A 131 3.93 -9.82 -4.20
C PHE A 131 4.99 -10.84 -4.61
N ARG A 132 4.61 -11.92 -5.31
CA ARG A 132 5.58 -12.89 -5.79
C ARG A 132 6.43 -12.28 -6.92
N PRO A 133 7.72 -12.64 -6.99
CA PRO A 133 8.61 -12.13 -8.03
C PRO A 133 8.25 -12.65 -9.43
N ASP A 134 7.65 -13.84 -9.53
CA ASP A 134 7.30 -14.49 -10.80
C ASP A 134 5.82 -14.28 -11.19
N TYR A 135 5.35 -13.03 -11.16
CA TYR A 135 3.98 -12.68 -11.54
C TYR A 135 3.68 -12.93 -13.04
N ARG A 136 4.70 -13.28 -13.83
CA ARG A 136 4.62 -13.59 -15.26
C ARG A 136 4.32 -15.08 -15.52
N ASP A 137 4.17 -15.90 -14.49
CA ASP A 137 3.72 -17.28 -14.63
C ASP A 137 2.37 -17.31 -15.39
N PRO A 138 2.29 -17.96 -16.57
CA PRO A 138 1.06 -18.06 -17.34
C PRO A 138 -0.10 -18.67 -16.54
N ALA A 139 0.17 -19.61 -15.63
CA ALA A 139 -0.85 -20.22 -14.79
C ALA A 139 -1.47 -19.18 -13.83
N TYR A 140 -0.65 -18.27 -13.32
CA TYR A 140 -1.11 -17.19 -12.45
C TYR A 140 -1.91 -16.13 -13.22
N GLN A 141 -1.51 -15.77 -14.43
CA GLN A 141 -2.29 -14.88 -15.29
C GLN A 141 -3.67 -15.46 -15.61
N GLN A 142 -3.73 -16.76 -15.92
CA GLN A 142 -4.99 -17.47 -16.14
C GLN A 142 -5.89 -17.45 -14.89
N LEU A 143 -5.30 -17.66 -13.70
CA LEU A 143 -6.03 -17.60 -12.43
C LEU A 143 -6.64 -16.21 -12.17
N ILE A 144 -5.89 -15.14 -12.44
CA ILE A 144 -6.38 -13.77 -12.32
C ILE A 144 -7.56 -13.54 -13.26
N GLN A 145 -7.43 -13.95 -14.53
CA GLN A 145 -8.50 -13.81 -15.52
C GLN A 145 -9.76 -14.57 -15.10
N GLN A 146 -9.63 -15.82 -14.68
CA GLN A 146 -10.76 -16.63 -14.20
C GLN A 146 -11.43 -15.98 -12.99
N SER A 147 -10.65 -15.51 -12.02
CA SER A 147 -11.17 -14.85 -10.82
C SER A 147 -11.89 -13.53 -11.15
N CYS A 148 -11.35 -12.74 -12.08
CA CYS A 148 -12.01 -11.52 -12.55
C CYS A 148 -13.34 -11.83 -13.25
N ASN A 149 -13.41 -12.87 -14.09
CA ASN A 149 -14.64 -13.27 -14.77
C ASN A 149 -15.70 -13.76 -13.76
N ALA A 150 -15.28 -14.56 -12.76
CA ALA A 150 -16.18 -15.00 -11.70
C ALA A 150 -16.75 -13.82 -10.90
N LEU A 151 -15.92 -12.84 -10.55
CA LEU A 151 -16.35 -11.63 -9.85
C LEU A 151 -17.36 -10.80 -10.65
N VAL A 152 -17.21 -10.72 -11.97
CA VAL A 152 -18.21 -10.07 -12.85
C VAL A 152 -19.53 -10.80 -12.78
N ALA A 153 -19.52 -12.13 -12.99
CA ALA A 153 -20.74 -12.94 -12.94
C ALA A 153 -21.46 -12.81 -11.58
N LEU A 154 -20.71 -12.81 -10.48
CA LEU A 154 -21.27 -12.58 -9.14
C LEU A 154 -21.88 -11.18 -8.99
N SER A 155 -21.23 -10.14 -9.54
CA SER A 155 -21.74 -8.76 -9.49
C SER A 155 -23.01 -8.52 -10.32
N GLU A 156 -23.20 -9.31 -11.39
CA GLU A 156 -24.41 -9.27 -12.21
C GLU A 156 -25.58 -9.96 -11.50
N GLN A 157 -25.31 -11.05 -10.77
CA GLN A 157 -26.32 -11.82 -10.05
C GLN A 157 -26.71 -11.17 -8.70
N HIS A 158 -25.76 -10.54 -8.02
CA HIS A 158 -25.92 -10.05 -6.66
C HIS A 158 -25.43 -8.61 -6.53
N GLN A 159 -26.36 -7.70 -6.21
CA GLN A 159 -26.05 -6.31 -5.89
C GLN A 159 -25.58 -6.20 -4.44
N SER A 160 -24.30 -6.52 -4.17
CA SER A 160 -23.69 -6.41 -2.84
C SER A 160 -22.49 -5.46 -2.85
N PRO A 161 -22.37 -4.54 -1.87
CA PRO A 161 -21.20 -3.66 -1.76
C PRO A 161 -19.89 -4.42 -1.51
N VAL A 162 -19.94 -5.61 -0.90
CA VAL A 162 -18.76 -6.46 -0.67
C VAL A 162 -18.28 -7.06 -2.00
N ILE A 163 -19.19 -7.57 -2.82
CA ILE A 163 -18.86 -8.12 -4.15
C ILE A 163 -18.26 -7.04 -5.04
N PHE A 164 -18.90 -5.87 -5.14
CA PHE A 164 -18.39 -4.76 -5.94
C PHE A 164 -17.00 -4.30 -5.48
N TYR A 165 -16.78 -4.20 -4.16
CA TYR A 165 -15.47 -3.85 -3.63
C TYR A 165 -14.39 -4.85 -4.07
N ASN A 166 -14.63 -6.14 -3.88
CA ASN A 166 -13.68 -7.19 -4.25
C ASN A 166 -13.42 -7.23 -5.77
N MET A 167 -14.46 -7.02 -6.58
CA MET A 167 -14.35 -6.91 -8.03
C MET A 167 -13.44 -5.74 -8.46
N PHE A 168 -13.71 -4.52 -7.98
CA PHE A 168 -12.90 -3.35 -8.32
C PHE A 168 -11.44 -3.52 -7.87
N MET A 169 -11.22 -4.06 -6.67
CA MET A 169 -9.87 -4.29 -6.17
C MET A 169 -9.12 -5.37 -6.97
N ALA A 170 -9.79 -6.47 -7.32
CA ALA A 170 -9.21 -7.51 -8.16
C ALA A 170 -8.79 -6.97 -9.54
N TRP A 171 -9.64 -6.16 -10.18
CA TRP A 171 -9.33 -5.50 -11.43
C TRP A 171 -8.17 -4.51 -11.31
N ALA A 172 -8.13 -3.71 -10.24
CA ALA A 172 -7.01 -2.80 -10.00
C ALA A 172 -5.68 -3.57 -9.88
N LEU A 173 -5.65 -4.68 -9.13
CA LEU A 173 -4.45 -5.52 -9.02
C LEU A 173 -4.05 -6.14 -10.35
N ARG A 174 -5.02 -6.64 -11.12
CA ARG A 174 -4.79 -7.19 -12.45
C ARG A 174 -4.12 -6.17 -13.37
N PHE A 175 -4.72 -4.99 -13.51
CA PHE A 175 -4.20 -3.94 -14.40
C PHE A 175 -2.84 -3.41 -13.93
N GLU A 176 -2.58 -3.39 -12.62
CA GLU A 176 -1.27 -3.03 -12.06
C GLU A 176 -0.19 -4.05 -12.50
N LEU A 177 -0.50 -5.35 -12.47
CA LEU A 177 0.41 -6.41 -12.93
C LEU A 177 0.59 -6.43 -14.46
N GLU A 178 -0.41 -6.00 -15.22
CA GLU A 178 -0.36 -5.81 -16.67
C GLU A 178 0.33 -4.49 -17.07
N HIS A 179 0.78 -3.67 -16.09
CA HIS A 179 1.35 -2.33 -16.30
C HIS A 179 0.38 -1.34 -16.98
N SER A 180 -0.93 -1.61 -16.95
CA SER A 180 -1.97 -0.71 -17.46
C SER A 180 -2.43 0.27 -16.37
N PHE A 181 -1.54 1.21 -16.01
CA PHE A 181 -1.80 2.16 -14.92
C PHE A 181 -2.94 3.14 -15.20
N VAL A 182 -3.23 3.44 -16.47
CA VAL A 182 -4.41 4.23 -16.86
C VAL A 182 -5.69 3.49 -16.49
N SER A 183 -5.78 2.19 -16.79
CA SER A 183 -6.92 1.36 -16.44
C SER A 183 -7.08 1.20 -14.92
N VAL A 184 -5.97 1.16 -14.15
CA VAL A 184 -6.04 1.18 -12.68
C VAL A 184 -6.77 2.44 -12.19
N ILE A 185 -6.43 3.61 -12.74
CA ILE A 185 -7.06 4.88 -12.39
C ILE A 185 -8.55 4.85 -12.75
N GLU A 186 -8.90 4.39 -13.95
CA GLU A 186 -10.29 4.29 -14.41
C GLU A 186 -11.12 3.37 -13.49
N VAL A 187 -10.60 2.21 -13.11
CA VAL A 187 -11.28 1.29 -12.18
C VAL A 187 -11.49 1.94 -10.83
N CYS A 188 -10.49 2.65 -10.30
CA CYS A 188 -10.63 3.36 -9.04
C CYS A 188 -11.67 4.50 -9.14
N GLU A 189 -11.76 5.20 -10.27
CA GLU A 189 -12.76 6.24 -10.51
C GLU A 189 -14.18 5.67 -10.61
N ARG A 190 -14.34 4.52 -11.26
CA ARG A 190 -15.61 3.78 -11.27
C ARG A 190 -16.01 3.34 -9.86
N ALA A 191 -15.07 2.88 -9.05
CA ALA A 191 -15.32 2.55 -7.64
C ALA A 191 -15.73 3.80 -6.83
N GLU A 192 -15.03 4.93 -7.00
CA GLU A 192 -15.40 6.21 -6.37
C GLU A 192 -16.81 6.66 -6.78
N ALA A 193 -17.17 6.51 -8.06
CA ALA A 193 -18.51 6.84 -8.56
C ALA A 193 -19.58 5.92 -7.97
N TYR A 194 -19.31 4.62 -7.86
CA TYR A 194 -20.21 3.66 -7.21
C TYR A 194 -20.55 4.06 -5.77
N TYR A 195 -19.55 4.42 -4.96
CA TYR A 195 -19.79 4.85 -3.58
C TYR A 195 -20.46 6.22 -3.46
N LYS A 196 -20.26 7.12 -4.43
CA LYS A 196 -21.01 8.38 -4.48
C LYS A 196 -22.50 8.15 -4.75
N GLN A 197 -22.81 7.24 -5.68
CA GLN A 197 -24.19 6.87 -6.01
C GLN A 197 -24.84 6.07 -4.87
N ASN A 198 -24.05 5.23 -4.19
CA ASN A 198 -24.48 4.38 -3.07
C ASN A 198 -23.91 4.86 -1.74
N SER A 199 -24.17 6.12 -1.39
CA SER A 199 -23.60 6.78 -0.20
C SER A 199 -23.85 6.04 1.12
N ARG A 200 -24.94 5.25 1.21
CA ARG A 200 -25.22 4.38 2.36
C ARG A 200 -24.17 3.30 2.61
N PHE A 201 -23.42 2.89 1.59
CA PHE A 201 -22.38 1.86 1.66
C PHE A 201 -20.96 2.41 1.74
N PHE A 202 -20.83 3.74 1.80
CA PHE A 202 -19.54 4.40 1.83
C PHE A 202 -18.74 3.98 3.07
N GLN A 203 -17.48 3.61 2.84
CA GLN A 203 -16.52 3.22 3.87
C GLN A 203 -15.21 3.99 3.65
N ALA A 204 -14.77 4.74 4.66
CA ALA A 204 -13.58 5.59 4.53
C ALA A 204 -12.31 4.74 4.29
N SER A 205 -12.20 3.61 5.00
CA SER A 205 -11.11 2.65 4.82
C SER A 205 -11.00 2.10 3.39
N LYS A 206 -12.14 1.76 2.78
CA LYS A 206 -12.22 1.25 1.40
C LYS A 206 -11.88 2.34 0.39
N GLN A 207 -12.36 3.57 0.59
CA GLN A 207 -11.98 4.71 -0.24
C GLN A 207 -10.46 4.95 -0.20
N ASN A 208 -9.86 4.94 0.98
CA ASN A 208 -8.41 5.11 1.15
C ASN A 208 -7.62 4.03 0.39
N ALA A 209 -8.14 2.79 0.31
CA ALA A 209 -7.51 1.73 -0.48
C ALA A 209 -7.50 2.04 -1.99
N PHE A 210 -8.60 2.60 -2.54
CA PHE A 210 -8.64 3.03 -3.94
C PHE A 210 -7.71 4.23 -4.18
N LEU A 211 -7.72 5.23 -3.29
CA LEU A 211 -6.83 6.40 -3.40
C LEU A 211 -5.35 5.99 -3.37
N PHE A 212 -5.00 5.02 -2.52
CA PHE A 212 -3.67 4.45 -2.47
C PHE A 212 -3.27 3.79 -3.81
N ARG A 213 -4.18 3.01 -4.42
CA ARG A 213 -3.94 2.40 -5.74
C ARG A 213 -3.83 3.44 -6.85
N LYS A 214 -4.65 4.49 -6.82
CA LYS A 214 -4.50 5.65 -7.74
C LYS A 214 -3.14 6.29 -7.58
N MET A 215 -2.68 6.53 -6.35
CA MET A 215 -1.34 7.09 -6.11
C MET A 215 -0.23 6.17 -6.62
N SER A 216 -0.34 4.85 -6.42
CA SER A 216 0.58 3.87 -7.02
C SER A 216 0.60 3.99 -8.56
N ALA A 217 -0.56 4.01 -9.22
CA ALA A 217 -0.64 4.15 -10.67
C ALA A 217 -0.07 5.48 -11.18
N LEU A 218 -0.33 6.58 -10.47
CA LEU A 218 0.17 7.91 -10.81
C LEU A 218 1.70 8.02 -10.67
N LEU A 219 2.30 7.34 -9.69
CA LEU A 219 3.75 7.19 -9.57
C LEU A 219 4.34 6.60 -10.87
N HIS A 220 3.78 5.49 -11.37
CA HIS A 220 4.28 4.84 -12.57
C HIS A 220 4.05 5.66 -13.85
N LEU A 221 2.98 6.46 -13.90
CA LEU A 221 2.72 7.41 -14.98
C LEU A 221 3.50 8.73 -14.84
N LYS A 222 4.16 8.95 -13.69
CA LYS A 222 4.84 10.20 -13.31
C LYS A 222 3.94 11.45 -13.40
N ASP A 223 2.63 11.30 -13.22
CA ASP A 223 1.66 12.41 -13.28
C ASP A 223 1.52 13.07 -11.90
N PHE A 224 2.41 14.03 -11.63
CA PHE A 224 2.46 14.74 -10.34
C PHE A 224 1.21 15.59 -10.08
N SER A 225 0.64 16.20 -11.12
CA SER A 225 -0.52 17.09 -10.98
C SER A 225 -1.72 16.34 -10.42
N LYS A 226 -2.08 15.20 -11.05
CA LYS A 226 -3.14 14.33 -10.54
C LYS A 226 -2.76 13.66 -9.22
N GLY A 227 -1.48 13.38 -9.01
CA GLY A 227 -0.93 12.88 -7.74
C GLY A 227 -1.27 13.80 -6.58
N LYS A 228 -0.97 15.10 -6.73
CA LYS A 228 -1.27 16.13 -5.72
C LYS A 228 -2.77 16.19 -5.40
N THR A 229 -3.64 16.23 -6.40
CA THR A 229 -5.09 16.24 -6.19
C THR A 229 -5.58 14.95 -5.48
N THR A 230 -4.94 13.81 -5.75
CA THR A 230 -5.25 12.54 -5.10
C THR A 230 -4.80 12.55 -3.64
N ALA A 231 -3.63 13.10 -3.33
CA ALA A 231 -3.14 13.28 -1.96
C ALA A 231 -4.05 14.20 -1.13
N GLU A 232 -4.48 15.34 -1.71
CA GLU A 232 -5.42 16.26 -1.06
C GLU A 232 -6.76 15.61 -0.70
N LYS A 233 -7.23 14.65 -1.52
CA LYS A 233 -8.41 13.84 -1.20
C LYS A 233 -8.12 12.83 -0.09
N ALA A 234 -7.01 12.11 -0.19
CA ALA A 234 -6.63 11.07 0.77
C ALA A 234 -6.45 11.64 2.18
N PHE A 235 -5.79 12.78 2.34
CA PHE A 235 -5.53 13.37 3.66
C PHE A 235 -6.79 13.87 4.40
N LYS A 236 -7.96 13.91 3.75
CA LYS A 236 -9.23 14.21 4.42
C LYS A 236 -9.77 13.02 5.23
N THR A 237 -9.45 11.80 4.82
CA THR A 237 -10.00 10.56 5.37
C THR A 237 -8.95 9.60 5.91
N LEU A 238 -7.69 9.78 5.52
CA LEU A 238 -6.58 8.94 5.94
C LEU A 238 -6.02 9.43 7.28
N GLU A 239 -6.00 8.54 8.27
CA GLU A 239 -5.51 8.84 9.61
C GLU A 239 -3.99 9.04 9.61
N ALA A 240 -3.54 10.25 9.97
CA ALA A 240 -2.13 10.59 10.04
C ALA A 240 -1.38 9.70 11.05
N GLY A 241 -0.25 9.16 10.63
CA GLY A 241 0.58 8.25 11.44
C GLY A 241 0.14 6.79 11.45
N SER A 242 -0.94 6.43 10.75
CA SER A 242 -1.25 5.01 10.47
C SER A 242 -0.24 4.41 9.48
N ASP A 243 -0.10 3.07 9.47
CA ASP A 243 0.79 2.38 8.54
C ASP A 243 0.46 2.71 7.07
N LEU A 244 -0.84 2.73 6.73
CA LEU A 244 -1.32 3.10 5.40
C LEU A 244 -0.96 4.54 5.02
N TRP A 245 -0.93 5.46 5.98
CA TRP A 245 -0.53 6.85 5.74
C TRP A 245 0.95 6.97 5.41
N PHE A 246 1.82 6.30 6.16
CA PHE A 246 3.26 6.26 5.82
C PHE A 246 3.51 5.61 4.47
N ASP A 247 2.80 4.51 4.19
CA ASP A 247 2.85 3.85 2.91
C ASP A 247 2.41 4.78 1.78
N PHE A 248 1.31 5.52 1.96
CA PHE A 248 0.83 6.50 0.98
C PHE A 248 1.85 7.62 0.73
N LEU A 249 2.41 8.19 1.80
CA LEU A 249 3.43 9.24 1.71
C LEU A 249 4.67 8.78 0.97
N GLU A 250 5.08 7.52 1.11
CA GLU A 250 6.21 6.98 0.36
C GLU A 250 5.95 6.99 -1.16
N ARG A 251 4.77 6.54 -1.61
CA ARG A 251 4.45 6.56 -3.06
C ARG A 251 4.35 8.00 -3.56
N TYR A 252 3.80 8.89 -2.74
CA TYR A 252 3.72 10.31 -3.08
C TYR A 252 5.10 10.98 -3.13
N PHE A 253 6.00 10.62 -2.21
CA PHE A 253 7.39 11.05 -2.20
C PHE A 253 8.12 10.58 -3.47
N LEU A 254 8.01 9.29 -3.81
CA LEU A 254 8.60 8.75 -5.03
C LEU A 254 8.03 9.45 -6.27
N LEU A 255 6.72 9.72 -6.32
CA LEU A 255 6.10 10.44 -7.43
C LEU A 255 6.71 11.84 -7.58
N ALA A 256 6.90 12.57 -6.47
CA ALA A 256 7.55 13.87 -6.47
C ALA A 256 9.01 13.79 -6.98
N MET A 257 9.77 12.79 -6.53
CA MET A 257 11.16 12.57 -6.98
C MET A 257 11.23 12.21 -8.48
N HIS A 258 10.36 11.31 -8.94
CA HIS A 258 10.32 10.80 -10.32
C HIS A 258 9.84 11.84 -11.33
N SER A 259 9.15 12.88 -10.87
CA SER A 259 8.64 13.98 -11.70
C SER A 259 9.44 15.27 -11.54
N GLY A 260 10.53 15.27 -10.77
CA GLY A 260 11.41 16.44 -10.58
C GLY A 260 10.85 17.50 -9.61
N HIS A 261 9.78 17.20 -8.87
CA HIS A 261 9.16 18.11 -7.90
C HIS A 261 9.86 18.02 -6.53
N TYR A 262 11.15 18.35 -6.50
CA TYR A 262 12.02 18.11 -5.34
C TYR A 262 11.66 18.94 -4.09
N ILE A 263 11.11 20.14 -4.27
CA ILE A 263 10.63 20.97 -3.14
C ILE A 263 9.49 20.25 -2.41
N GLN A 264 8.57 19.66 -3.16
CA GLN A 264 7.45 18.90 -2.61
C GLN A 264 7.95 17.59 -2.00
N ALA A 265 8.93 16.92 -2.62
CA ALA A 265 9.56 15.73 -2.06
C ALA A 265 10.19 16.01 -0.67
N LEU A 266 10.88 17.15 -0.49
CA LEU A 266 11.40 17.60 0.80
C LEU A 266 10.29 17.80 1.84
N ALA A 267 9.18 18.43 1.45
CA ALA A 267 8.05 18.66 2.34
C ALA A 267 7.39 17.34 2.78
N ILE A 268 7.16 16.41 1.86
CA ILE A 268 6.56 15.09 2.11
C ILE A 268 7.46 14.27 3.05
N HIS A 269 8.76 14.23 2.78
CA HIS A 269 9.73 13.53 3.63
C HIS A 269 9.72 14.07 5.06
N ARG A 270 9.72 15.39 5.20
CA ARG A 270 9.67 16.05 6.50
C ARG A 270 8.37 15.69 7.24
N GLU A 271 7.23 15.73 6.56
CA GLU A 271 5.93 15.36 7.13
C GLU A 271 5.95 13.93 7.69
N ALA A 272 6.54 12.98 6.96
CA ALA A 272 6.69 11.61 7.43
C ALA A 272 7.62 11.51 8.65
N VAL A 273 8.85 12.02 8.56
CA VAL A 273 9.90 11.79 9.58
C VAL A 273 9.66 12.59 10.87
N GLU A 274 9.03 13.76 10.79
CA GLU A 274 8.69 14.58 11.95
C GLU A 274 7.45 14.05 12.72
N HIS A 275 6.66 13.14 12.12
CA HIS A 275 5.46 12.61 12.75
C HIS A 275 5.78 11.78 14.01
N ALA A 276 5.00 11.94 15.08
CA ALA A 276 5.27 11.30 16.38
C ALA A 276 5.29 9.75 16.30
N GLN A 277 4.48 9.16 15.42
CA GLN A 277 4.42 7.71 15.22
C GLN A 277 5.61 7.15 14.42
N PHE A 278 6.40 7.99 13.74
CA PHE A 278 7.53 7.54 12.92
C PHE A 278 8.51 6.67 13.72
N LYS A 279 8.77 7.03 14.98
CA LYS A 279 9.68 6.30 15.87
C LYS A 279 9.20 4.88 16.22
N LYS A 280 7.90 4.61 16.06
CA LYS A 280 7.30 3.29 16.34
C LYS A 280 7.29 2.38 15.11
N LEU A 281 7.62 2.91 13.93
CA LEU A 281 7.68 2.12 12.71
C LEU A 281 8.78 1.05 12.81
N PRO A 282 8.59 -0.08 12.09
CA PRO A 282 9.64 -1.08 11.92
C PRO A 282 10.94 -0.43 11.46
N LEU A 283 12.07 -0.98 11.91
CA LEU A 283 13.40 -0.44 11.57
C LEU A 283 13.59 -0.33 10.06
N GLU A 284 13.20 -1.35 9.31
CA GLU A 284 13.26 -1.41 7.85
C GLU A 284 12.56 -0.22 7.17
N VAL A 285 11.35 0.13 7.62
CA VAL A 285 10.61 1.27 7.09
C VAL A 285 11.34 2.58 7.40
N ARG A 286 11.90 2.73 8.60
CA ARG A 286 12.68 3.92 8.96
C ARG A 286 13.95 4.05 8.13
N GLU A 287 14.67 2.94 7.90
CA GLU A 287 15.86 2.90 7.06
C GLU A 287 15.56 3.30 5.61
N ARG A 288 14.41 2.88 5.07
CA ARG A 288 13.92 3.33 3.75
C ARG A 288 13.75 4.84 3.69
N TRP A 289 13.16 5.47 4.70
CA TRP A 289 13.07 6.94 4.81
C TRP A 289 14.44 7.63 4.98
N HIS A 290 15.41 7.00 5.64
CA HIS A 290 16.79 7.50 5.72
C HIS A 290 17.52 7.43 4.37
N ILE A 291 17.24 6.42 3.56
CA ILE A 291 17.74 6.36 2.18
C ILE A 291 17.13 7.49 1.36
N CYS A 292 15.82 7.72 1.47
CA CYS A 292 15.15 8.87 0.85
C CYS A 292 15.77 10.21 1.29
N GLU A 293 16.13 10.34 2.57
CA GLU A 293 16.83 11.52 3.10
C GLU A 293 18.19 11.74 2.41
N ALA A 294 18.97 10.67 2.21
CA ALA A 294 20.26 10.76 1.53
C ALA A 294 20.11 11.19 0.06
N TRP A 295 19.10 10.68 -0.64
CA TRP A 295 18.76 11.10 -2.00
C TRP A 295 18.36 12.58 -2.07
N LEU A 296 17.55 13.06 -1.14
CA LEU A 296 17.23 14.48 -1.03
C LEU A 296 18.46 15.33 -0.75
N GLY A 297 19.35 14.85 0.14
CA GLY A 297 20.63 15.48 0.41
C GLY A 297 21.47 15.65 -0.86
N TYR A 298 21.52 14.62 -1.71
CA TYR A 298 22.20 14.71 -3.01
C TYR A 298 21.54 15.73 -3.93
N ILE A 299 20.21 15.71 -4.06
CA ILE A 299 19.48 16.68 -4.90
C ILE A 299 19.75 18.12 -4.45
N VAL A 300 19.75 18.39 -3.15
CA VAL A 300 20.05 19.72 -2.62
C VAL A 300 21.50 20.12 -2.91
N GLU A 301 22.47 19.20 -2.82
CA GLU A 301 23.88 19.51 -3.14
C GLU A 301 24.07 19.76 -4.65
N ALA A 302 23.45 18.95 -5.51
CA ALA A 302 23.58 19.06 -6.96
C ALA A 302 22.85 20.29 -7.53
N TYR A 303 21.63 20.58 -7.06
CA TYR A 303 20.75 21.61 -7.65
C TYR A 303 20.55 22.85 -6.77
N GLY A 304 21.04 22.86 -5.54
CA GLY A 304 20.80 23.94 -4.59
C GLY A 304 21.35 25.31 -5.02
N GLN A 305 22.43 25.34 -5.81
CA GLN A 305 22.94 26.59 -6.39
C GLN A 305 21.99 27.19 -7.44
N GLU A 306 21.33 26.34 -8.22
CA GLU A 306 20.42 26.75 -9.30
C GLU A 306 19.01 27.02 -8.79
N GLN A 307 18.64 26.36 -7.69
CA GLN A 307 17.36 26.49 -7.04
C GLN A 307 17.55 26.79 -5.53
N PRO A 308 17.81 28.05 -5.16
CA PRO A 308 18.05 28.44 -3.76
C PRO A 308 16.90 28.07 -2.81
N VAL A 309 15.68 27.94 -3.33
CA VAL A 309 14.50 27.49 -2.57
C VAL A 309 14.70 26.09 -1.99
N LEU A 310 15.42 25.19 -2.67
CA LEU A 310 15.74 23.86 -2.15
C LEU A 310 16.58 23.94 -0.88
N VAL A 311 17.58 24.82 -0.87
CA VAL A 311 18.44 25.05 0.29
C VAL A 311 17.65 25.71 1.43
N ALA A 312 16.82 26.70 1.11
CA ALA A 312 16.01 27.40 2.11
C ALA A 312 14.97 26.50 2.80
N GLN A 313 14.40 25.53 2.08
CA GLN A 313 13.45 24.56 2.64
C GLN A 313 14.14 23.48 3.48
N GLN A 314 15.47 23.34 3.40
CA GLN A 314 16.24 22.38 4.17
C GLN A 314 16.49 22.90 5.60
N ARG A 315 15.65 22.51 6.56
CA ARG A 315 15.78 22.93 7.97
C ARG A 315 17.05 22.46 8.67
N LYS A 316 17.53 21.25 8.33
CA LYS A 316 18.77 20.67 8.87
C LYS A 316 19.64 20.25 7.72
N GLN A 317 20.87 20.76 7.69
CA GLN A 317 21.83 20.37 6.67
C GLN A 317 22.15 18.87 6.80
N PHE A 318 21.99 18.16 5.70
CA PHE A 318 22.35 16.75 5.63
C PHE A 318 23.85 16.59 5.90
N ARG A 319 24.22 15.69 6.82
CA ARG A 319 25.61 15.52 7.26
C ARG A 319 26.39 14.65 6.27
N VAL A 320 26.74 15.23 5.12
CA VAL A 320 27.34 14.51 3.98
C VAL A 320 28.62 13.76 4.37
N ARG A 321 29.54 14.40 5.13
CA ARG A 321 30.80 13.74 5.54
C ARG A 321 30.55 12.44 6.31
N ARG A 322 29.66 12.50 7.31
CA ARG A 322 29.26 11.33 8.10
C ARG A 322 28.63 10.25 7.22
N PHE A 323 27.82 10.64 6.23
CA PHE A 323 27.19 9.69 5.31
C PHE A 323 28.18 9.00 4.36
N LEU A 324 29.19 9.73 3.88
CA LEU A 324 30.24 9.19 3.00
C LEU A 324 31.16 8.21 3.73
N GLU A 325 31.43 8.47 5.01
CA GLU A 325 32.27 7.61 5.86
C GLU A 325 31.53 6.36 6.34
N ASP A 326 30.19 6.33 6.26
CA ASP A 326 29.37 5.29 6.89
C ASP A 326 29.42 3.96 6.13
N PRO A 327 30.06 2.91 6.69
CA PRO A 327 30.28 1.64 6.01
C PRO A 327 29.08 0.71 6.21
N VAL A 328 27.86 1.11 5.87
CA VAL A 328 26.70 0.23 6.08
C VAL A 328 26.59 -0.78 4.96
N LEU A 329 26.73 -2.05 5.33
CA LEU A 329 26.24 -3.19 4.59
C LEU A 329 24.96 -3.65 5.28
N TYR A 330 23.82 -3.43 4.64
CA TYR A 330 22.55 -3.93 5.15
C TYR A 330 22.49 -5.46 5.06
N PRO A 331 21.65 -6.12 5.88
CA PRO A 331 21.41 -7.55 5.79
C PRO A 331 20.94 -7.99 4.39
N ARG A 332 21.01 -9.30 4.10
CA ARG A 332 20.64 -9.87 2.79
C ARG A 332 19.22 -9.56 2.30
N HIS A 333 18.26 -9.36 3.21
CA HIS A 333 16.89 -8.99 2.83
C HIS A 333 16.78 -7.52 2.37
N GLN A 334 17.74 -6.66 2.76
CA GLN A 334 17.82 -5.23 2.45
C GLN A 334 18.97 -4.92 1.48
N ARG A 335 19.24 -5.82 0.53
CA ARG A 335 20.28 -5.61 -0.49
C ARG A 335 20.12 -4.29 -1.24
N MET A 336 18.88 -3.94 -1.56
CA MET A 336 18.60 -2.71 -2.30
C MET A 336 18.99 -1.47 -1.50
N PHE A 337 18.86 -1.48 -0.18
CA PHE A 337 19.28 -0.37 0.67
C PHE A 337 20.78 -0.11 0.59
N THR A 338 21.58 -1.19 0.57
CA THR A 338 23.02 -1.10 0.35
C THR A 338 23.32 -0.49 -1.02
N ILE A 339 22.62 -0.94 -2.07
CA ILE A 339 22.85 -0.46 -3.43
C ILE A 339 22.49 1.02 -3.55
N GLN A 340 21.30 1.42 -3.11
CA GLN A 340 20.83 2.80 -3.12
C GLN A 340 21.81 3.71 -2.37
N LYS A 341 22.27 3.31 -1.18
CA LYS A 341 23.25 4.07 -0.41
C LYS A 341 24.57 4.25 -1.16
N VAL A 342 25.14 3.19 -1.74
CA VAL A 342 26.41 3.27 -2.47
C VAL A 342 26.28 4.09 -3.76
N ILE A 343 25.13 4.03 -4.44
CA ILE A 343 24.83 4.91 -5.59
C ILE A 343 24.86 6.36 -5.12
N VAL A 344 24.16 6.72 -4.04
CA VAL A 344 24.15 8.10 -3.53
C VAL A 344 25.54 8.56 -3.08
N GLN A 345 26.33 7.69 -2.43
CA GLN A 345 27.73 8.00 -2.08
C GLN A 345 28.57 8.32 -3.33
N MET A 346 28.45 7.49 -4.38
CA MET A 346 29.11 7.74 -5.67
C MET A 346 28.69 9.10 -6.25
N LEU A 347 27.40 9.42 -6.22
CA LEU A 347 26.88 10.70 -6.72
C LEU A 347 27.50 11.89 -6.00
N PHE A 348 27.54 11.88 -4.66
CA PHE A 348 28.23 12.93 -3.89
C PHE A 348 29.72 13.04 -4.21
N PHE A 349 30.43 11.93 -4.43
CA PHE A 349 31.83 11.97 -4.84
C PHE A 349 32.02 12.61 -6.21
N LEU A 350 31.10 12.35 -7.16
CA LEU A 350 31.15 12.98 -8.48
C LEU A 350 30.90 14.49 -8.41
N GLU A 351 29.91 14.93 -7.63
CA GLU A 351 29.64 16.37 -7.46
C GLU A 351 30.80 17.14 -6.83
N ARG A 352 31.67 16.43 -6.09
CA ARG A 352 32.87 16.99 -5.46
C ARG A 352 34.14 16.79 -6.29
N ASN A 353 34.03 16.33 -7.54
CA ASN A 353 35.15 16.01 -8.42
C ASN A 353 36.12 14.94 -7.84
N GLN A 354 35.62 14.08 -6.94
CA GLN A 354 36.40 13.01 -6.29
C GLN A 354 36.28 11.70 -7.09
N HIS A 355 36.75 11.71 -8.35
CA HIS A 355 36.55 10.61 -9.31
C HIS A 355 37.12 9.26 -8.83
N ASN A 356 38.25 9.25 -8.13
CA ASN A 356 38.84 8.02 -7.58
C ASN A 356 37.92 7.33 -6.56
N GLN A 357 37.26 8.12 -5.70
CA GLN A 357 36.32 7.61 -4.70
C GLN A 357 35.03 7.14 -5.36
N ALA A 358 34.54 7.88 -6.36
CA ALA A 358 33.41 7.45 -7.18
C ALA A 358 33.67 6.12 -7.90
N ALA A 359 34.86 5.94 -8.51
CA ALA A 359 35.26 4.70 -9.15
C ALA A 359 35.30 3.52 -8.15
N THR A 360 35.77 3.77 -6.93
CA THR A 360 35.77 2.77 -5.84
C THR A 360 34.35 2.32 -5.48
N CYS A 361 33.38 3.25 -5.44
CA CYS A 361 31.97 2.92 -5.25
C CYS A 361 31.42 2.05 -6.38
N VAL A 362 31.75 2.36 -7.64
CA VAL A 362 31.33 1.56 -8.81
C VAL A 362 31.90 0.14 -8.74
N ASP A 363 33.16 -0.01 -8.35
CA ASP A 363 33.78 -1.34 -8.16
C ASP A 363 33.15 -2.13 -7.02
N ARG A 364 32.78 -1.45 -5.93
CA ARG A 364 32.02 -2.04 -4.81
C ARG A 364 30.66 -2.53 -5.29
N LEU A 365 29.90 -1.72 -6.04
CA LEU A 365 28.61 -2.09 -6.64
C LEU A 365 28.75 -3.29 -7.58
N ARG A 366 29.79 -3.29 -8.44
CA ARG A 366 30.08 -4.42 -9.33
C ARG A 366 30.32 -5.71 -8.56
N SER A 367 31.17 -5.67 -7.53
CA SER A 367 31.48 -6.84 -6.70
C SER A 367 30.24 -7.34 -5.96
N TYR A 368 29.45 -6.42 -5.40
CA TYR A 368 28.22 -6.72 -4.70
C TYR A 368 27.17 -7.36 -5.61
N ALA A 369 26.92 -6.77 -6.78
CA ALA A 369 25.97 -7.28 -7.77
C ALA A 369 26.30 -8.70 -8.21
N ARG A 370 27.59 -9.00 -8.45
CA ARG A 370 28.04 -10.36 -8.82
C ARG A 370 27.82 -11.40 -7.73
N ARG A 371 27.93 -11.01 -6.45
CA ARG A 371 27.89 -11.94 -5.31
C ARG A 371 26.50 -12.11 -4.71
N GLN A 372 25.66 -11.07 -4.76
CA GLN A 372 24.43 -10.99 -3.96
C GLN A 372 23.15 -10.89 -4.79
N LEU A 373 23.22 -10.55 -6.09
CA LEU A 373 22.04 -10.32 -6.91
C LEU A 373 21.86 -11.42 -7.97
N LYS A 374 20.65 -11.96 -8.03
CA LYS A 374 20.22 -12.84 -9.13
C LYS A 374 19.87 -11.98 -10.33
N LYS A 375 20.43 -12.27 -11.50
CA LYS A 375 20.26 -11.43 -12.69
C LYS A 375 18.81 -11.30 -13.13
N ASP A 376 18.03 -12.38 -13.02
CA ASP A 376 16.65 -12.43 -13.51
C ASP A 376 15.66 -11.68 -12.59
N GLU A 377 16.00 -11.54 -11.31
CA GLU A 377 15.21 -10.80 -10.32
C GLU A 377 15.60 -9.31 -10.27
N TYR A 378 16.88 -9.01 -10.45
CA TYR A 378 17.46 -7.67 -10.30
C TYR A 378 17.87 -7.04 -11.64
N VAL A 379 17.12 -7.31 -12.71
CA VAL A 379 17.48 -6.93 -14.09
C VAL A 379 17.80 -5.44 -14.21
N ARG A 380 16.95 -4.57 -13.66
CA ARG A 380 17.09 -3.12 -13.76
C ARG A 380 18.34 -2.62 -13.05
N VAL A 381 18.49 -2.92 -11.76
CA VAL A 381 19.65 -2.46 -10.97
C VAL A 381 20.97 -3.05 -11.48
N VAL A 382 20.97 -4.29 -11.95
CA VAL A 382 22.16 -4.88 -12.58
C VAL A 382 22.51 -4.14 -13.86
N SER A 383 21.53 -3.79 -14.69
CA SER A 383 21.75 -3.01 -15.92
C SER A 383 22.28 -1.61 -15.61
N PHE A 384 21.74 -0.94 -14.60
CA PHE A 384 22.23 0.37 -14.16
C PHE A 384 23.66 0.30 -13.60
N ILE A 385 23.99 -0.70 -12.79
CA ILE A 385 25.37 -0.91 -12.31
C ILE A 385 26.35 -1.15 -13.47
N ARG A 386 25.89 -1.71 -14.60
CA ARG A 386 26.72 -1.83 -15.82
C ARG A 386 26.91 -0.50 -16.53
N LEU A 387 25.90 0.36 -16.58
CA LEU A 387 26.04 1.74 -17.08
C LEU A 387 27.08 2.51 -16.27
N LEU A 388 27.02 2.45 -14.94
CA LEU A 388 28.02 3.08 -14.06
C LEU A 388 29.43 2.54 -14.29
N GLN A 389 29.59 1.23 -14.59
CA GLN A 389 30.88 0.65 -14.95
C GLN A 389 31.45 1.20 -16.26
N LEU A 390 30.59 1.43 -17.26
CA LEU A 390 31.03 2.04 -18.52
C LEU A 390 31.48 3.48 -18.28
N LEU A 391 30.73 4.23 -17.47
CA LEU A 391 31.07 5.60 -17.10
C LEU A 391 32.41 5.68 -16.36
N ALA A 392 32.63 4.82 -15.37
CA ALA A 392 33.89 4.78 -14.63
C ALA A 392 35.10 4.37 -15.50
N ARG A 393 34.91 3.48 -16.49
CA ARG A 393 35.95 3.11 -17.46
C ARG A 393 36.30 4.24 -18.44
N ALA A 394 35.36 5.15 -18.65
CA ALA A 394 35.52 6.34 -19.46
C ALA A 394 36.04 7.52 -18.62
N ASP A 395 36.58 7.28 -17.42
CA ASP A 395 37.05 8.29 -16.47
C ASP A 395 35.99 9.35 -16.14
N PHE A 396 34.72 8.95 -16.15
CA PHE A 396 33.55 9.81 -15.99
C PHE A 396 33.41 10.90 -17.06
N GLU A 397 34.01 10.72 -18.24
CA GLU A 397 33.80 11.58 -19.41
C GLU A 397 32.64 11.04 -20.27
N PRO A 398 31.47 11.72 -20.32
CA PRO A 398 30.29 11.24 -21.05
C PRO A 398 30.55 10.91 -22.52
N ARG A 399 31.40 11.70 -23.18
CA ARG A 399 31.72 11.57 -24.62
C ARG A 399 32.51 10.31 -24.96
N ARG A 400 33.19 9.70 -23.98
CA ARG A 400 33.99 8.48 -24.16
C ARG A 400 33.21 7.20 -23.85
N VAL A 401 31.98 7.32 -23.36
CA VAL A 401 31.14 6.17 -22.99
C VAL A 401 30.62 5.50 -24.26
N ASN A 402 30.98 4.24 -24.47
CA ASN A 402 30.50 3.42 -25.59
C ASN A 402 29.68 2.22 -25.08
N GLY A 403 28.64 1.82 -25.83
CA GLY A 403 27.84 0.62 -25.55
C GLY A 403 26.83 0.77 -24.41
N ALA A 404 26.49 2.01 -24.03
CA ALA A 404 25.44 2.31 -23.06
C ALA A 404 24.05 1.93 -23.59
N GLU A 405 23.83 1.99 -24.92
CA GLU A 405 22.53 1.75 -25.56
C GLU A 405 21.98 0.37 -25.20
N LYS A 406 22.85 -0.64 -25.14
CA LYS A 406 22.47 -2.01 -24.77
C LYS A 406 21.82 -2.10 -23.38
N TYR A 407 22.37 -1.39 -22.40
CA TYR A 407 21.85 -1.43 -21.03
C TYR A 407 20.65 -0.51 -20.85
N LEU A 408 20.61 0.62 -21.58
CA LEU A 408 19.43 1.49 -21.63
C LEU A 408 18.24 0.79 -22.29
N ALA A 409 18.46 0.02 -23.37
CA ALA A 409 17.42 -0.79 -23.99
C ALA A 409 16.83 -1.81 -23.00
N ARG A 410 17.68 -2.48 -22.22
CA ARG A 410 17.22 -3.40 -21.16
C ARG A 410 16.40 -2.72 -20.06
N LEU A 411 16.77 -1.50 -19.69
CA LEU A 411 15.98 -0.71 -18.74
C LEU A 411 14.60 -0.38 -19.33
N LYS A 412 14.51 -0.06 -20.62
CA LYS A 412 13.24 0.17 -21.33
C LYS A 412 12.38 -1.10 -21.46
N GLU A 413 13.00 -2.25 -21.73
CA GLU A 413 12.32 -3.56 -21.81
C GLU A 413 11.75 -4.01 -20.46
N HIS A 414 12.37 -3.58 -19.37
CA HIS A 414 11.95 -3.85 -18.00
C HIS A 414 11.63 -2.52 -17.31
N PRO A 415 10.48 -1.88 -17.60
CA PRO A 415 10.15 -0.57 -17.05
C PRO A 415 10.10 -0.58 -15.52
N PHE A 416 10.27 0.61 -14.91
CA PHE A 416 10.13 0.79 -13.48
C PHE A 416 8.78 0.25 -12.99
N PHE A 417 8.83 -0.53 -11.91
CA PHE A 417 7.64 -1.12 -11.30
C PHE A 417 7.87 -1.29 -9.81
N TYR A 418 7.03 -0.64 -9.00
CA TYR A 418 7.17 -0.62 -7.54
C TYR A 418 5.85 -0.93 -6.86
N ARG A 419 5.78 -2.11 -6.25
CA ARG A 419 4.62 -2.60 -5.50
C ARG A 419 4.72 -2.32 -4.00
N GLY A 420 5.82 -1.70 -3.54
CA GLY A 420 6.17 -1.57 -2.13
C GLY A 420 7.18 -2.61 -1.64
N LEU A 421 7.83 -3.34 -2.55
CA LEU A 421 8.86 -4.33 -2.21
C LEU A 421 10.24 -3.67 -2.22
N ASP A 422 11.06 -3.92 -1.21
CA ASP A 422 12.35 -3.22 -1.07
C ASP A 422 13.29 -3.45 -2.25
N TYR A 423 13.24 -4.63 -2.88
CA TYR A 423 14.07 -4.95 -4.04
C TYR A 423 13.64 -4.22 -5.32
N GLU A 424 12.46 -3.60 -5.34
CA GLU A 424 11.94 -2.81 -6.44
C GLU A 424 12.19 -1.30 -6.24
N LEU A 425 12.73 -0.90 -5.09
CA LEU A 425 12.89 0.51 -4.74
C LEU A 425 13.90 1.22 -5.65
N GLU A 426 13.41 2.20 -6.40
CA GLU A 426 14.18 3.20 -7.14
C GLU A 426 13.74 4.59 -6.70
N VAL A 427 14.56 5.31 -5.92
CA VAL A 427 14.20 6.67 -5.47
C VAL A 427 14.17 7.65 -6.65
N ILE A 428 15.07 7.46 -7.61
CA ILE A 428 15.03 8.07 -8.94
C ILE A 428 15.11 6.92 -9.95
N PRO A 429 14.25 6.87 -10.98
CA PRO A 429 14.32 5.85 -12.03
C PRO A 429 15.70 5.84 -12.69
N TYR A 430 16.25 4.66 -12.92
CA TYR A 430 17.63 4.55 -13.40
C TYR A 430 17.90 5.22 -14.75
N GLU A 431 16.92 5.28 -15.64
CA GLU A 431 17.01 6.00 -16.92
C GLU A 431 17.15 7.50 -16.69
N GLN A 432 16.30 8.05 -15.83
CA GLN A 432 16.33 9.46 -15.45
C GLN A 432 17.62 9.80 -14.70
N LEU A 433 18.05 8.93 -13.78
CA LEU A 433 19.30 9.12 -13.05
C LEU A 433 20.52 9.09 -13.96
N TRP A 434 20.51 8.23 -14.98
CA TRP A 434 21.57 8.19 -15.99
C TRP A 434 21.63 9.51 -16.78
N GLU A 435 20.49 10.02 -17.22
CA GLU A 435 20.41 11.32 -17.91
C GLU A 435 20.91 12.47 -17.02
N MET A 436 20.47 12.51 -15.74
CA MET A 436 20.94 13.48 -14.75
C MET A 436 22.47 13.42 -14.58
N LEU A 437 23.04 12.22 -14.46
CA LEU A 437 24.48 12.01 -14.36
C LEU A 437 25.24 12.59 -15.56
N LEU A 438 24.79 12.28 -16.77
CA LEU A 438 25.46 12.78 -17.99
C LEU A 438 25.38 14.31 -18.10
N GLN A 439 24.24 14.90 -17.73
CA GLN A 439 24.08 16.36 -17.72
C GLN A 439 25.02 17.02 -16.71
N ARG A 440 25.15 16.47 -15.49
CA ARG A 440 26.05 17.00 -14.46
C ARG A 440 27.51 16.91 -14.86
N LEU A 441 27.94 15.80 -15.47
CA LEU A 441 29.33 15.60 -15.92
C LEU A 441 29.68 16.36 -17.21
N SER A 442 28.70 16.91 -17.91
CA SER A 442 28.91 17.73 -19.11
C SER A 442 28.99 19.23 -18.82
N ARG A 443 28.75 19.64 -17.56
CA ARG A 443 28.99 20.99 -17.05
C ARG A 443 30.43 21.10 -16.60
#